data_AF-A0A2D8XIH9-F1
#
_entry.id   AF-A0A2D8XIH9-F1
#
_cell.length_a   1.000
_cell.length_b   1.000
_cell.length_c   1.000
_cell.angle_alpha   90.00
_cell.angle_beta   90.00
_cell.angle_gamma   90.00
#
_symmetry.space_group_name_H-M   'P 1'
#
loop_
_entity.id
_entity.type
_entity.pdbx_description
1 polymer ?
#
loop_
_entity_poly.entity_id
_entity_poly.type
_entity_poly.pdbx_seq_one_letter_code
_entity_poly.pdbx_strand_id
1 'polypeptide(L)' 'DPVEVPPLRPAMGGRVNLMVNLANDAIGYIIPKSEWDNKAPWIYGSEEETYGEVVSVGPDGASAVHGALLPLLQADGPVP' A
#
# COMPACT_ATOMS: atom_id res chain seq x y z
N ASP A 1 -12.75 -6.07 -5.36
CA ASP A 1 -12.88 -5.94 -3.90
C ASP A 1 -11.53 -5.71 -3.25
N PRO A 2 -11.45 -4.94 -2.14
CA PRO A 2 -10.21 -4.67 -1.42
C PRO A 2 -9.52 -5.96 -0.92
N VAL A 3 -8.20 -6.03 -1.05
CA VAL A 3 -7.38 -7.18 -0.62
C VAL A 3 -6.59 -6.87 0.65
N GLU A 4 -5.95 -5.69 0.71
CA GLU A 4 -5.16 -5.22 1.85
C GLU A 4 -6.05 -4.73 3.00
N VAL A 5 -6.73 -5.66 3.67
CA VAL A 5 -7.65 -5.41 4.79
C VAL A 5 -7.13 -6.03 6.10
N PRO A 6 -7.28 -5.36 7.27
CA PRO A 6 -7.76 -3.99 7.45
C PRO A 6 -6.76 -2.93 6.94
N PRO A 7 -7.20 -1.66 6.72
CA PRO A 7 -6.29 -0.57 6.39
C PRO A 7 -5.20 -0.38 7.47
N LEU A 8 -3.99 0.05 7.07
CA LEU A 8 -2.86 0.19 8.00
C LEU A 8 -3.03 1.33 9.00
N ARG A 9 -3.67 2.45 8.62
CA ARG A 9 -3.80 3.63 9.49
C ARG A 9 -4.47 3.32 10.85
N PRO A 10 -5.61 2.61 10.89
CA PRO A 10 -6.19 2.14 12.15
C PRO A 10 -5.28 1.25 13.02
N ALA A 11 -4.32 0.53 12.41
CA ALA A 11 -3.36 -0.30 13.14
C ALA A 11 -2.18 0.52 13.73
N MET A 12 -1.97 1.76 13.29
CA MET A 12 -0.90 2.63 13.80
C MET A 12 -1.32 3.33 15.10
N GLY A 13 -1.24 2.62 16.22
CA GLY A 13 -1.71 3.08 17.55
C GLY A 13 -0.80 4.06 18.30
N GLY A 14 0.31 4.52 17.71
CA GLY A 14 1.22 5.47 18.34
C GLY A 14 0.59 6.86 18.56
N ARG A 15 1.15 7.65 19.47
CA ARG A 15 0.70 9.04 19.74
C ARG A 15 0.70 9.91 18.47
N VAL A 16 1.62 9.61 17.54
CA VAL A 16 1.71 10.25 16.23
C VAL A 16 1.52 9.20 15.15
N ASN A 17 0.55 9.41 14.27
CA ASN A 17 0.29 8.57 13.10
C ASN A 17 0.99 9.18 11.87
N LEU A 18 2.29 8.89 11.74
CA LEU A 18 3.17 9.43 10.70
C LEU A 18 3.57 8.33 9.71
N MET A 19 3.45 8.63 8.42
CA MET A 19 3.95 7.80 7.33
C MET A 19 5.11 8.56 6.65
N VAL A 20 6.29 7.95 6.63
CA VAL A 20 7.45 8.50 5.91
C VAL A 20 7.64 7.67 4.64
N ASN A 21 7.44 8.31 3.49
CA ASN A 21 7.67 7.69 2.19
C ASN A 21 9.10 7.97 1.70
N LEU A 22 9.58 7.16 0.76
CA LEU A 22 10.93 7.29 0.18
C LEU A 22 12.04 7.36 1.25
N ALA A 23 11.93 6.51 2.29
CA ALA A 23 12.81 6.56 3.45
C ALA A 23 14.14 5.82 3.23
N ASN A 24 14.07 4.54 2.83
CA ASN A 24 15.26 3.67 2.72
C ASN A 24 15.65 3.37 1.27
N ASP A 25 14.67 3.12 0.39
CA ASP A 25 14.87 2.76 -1.01
C ASP A 25 13.76 3.35 -1.89
N ALA A 26 14.01 3.43 -3.20
CA ALA A 26 13.10 3.93 -4.22
C ALA A 26 12.55 2.77 -5.06
N ILE A 27 11.46 2.17 -4.58
CA ILE A 27 10.81 1.02 -5.24
C ILE A 27 9.62 1.43 -6.11
N GLY A 28 9.40 2.73 -6.29
CA GLY A 28 8.28 3.28 -7.04
C GLY A 28 6.94 3.16 -6.31
N TYR A 29 5.82 3.07 -7.06
CA TYR A 29 4.48 3.09 -6.48
C TYR A 29 4.10 1.76 -5.82
N ILE A 30 3.49 1.84 -4.65
CA ILE A 30 2.77 0.75 -3.99
C ILE A 30 1.28 0.98 -4.25
N ILE A 31 0.69 0.17 -5.10
CA ILE A 31 -0.70 0.32 -5.56
C ILE A 31 -1.53 -0.81 -4.93
N PRO A 32 -2.67 -0.51 -4.27
CA PRO A 32 -3.55 -1.55 -3.73
C PRO A 32 -3.91 -2.57 -4.81
N LYS A 33 -3.94 -3.86 -4.48
CA LYS A 33 -4.15 -4.90 -5.50
C LYS A 33 -5.52 -4.77 -6.19
N SER A 34 -6.51 -4.23 -5.47
CA SER A 34 -7.84 -3.94 -6.02
C SER A 34 -7.88 -2.77 -6.99
N GLU A 35 -6.83 -1.96 -7.03
CA GLU A 35 -6.68 -0.78 -7.91
C GLU A 35 -5.65 -1.02 -9.01
N TRP A 36 -5.04 -2.21 -9.06
CA TRP A 36 -4.09 -2.55 -10.11
C TRP A 36 -4.77 -2.64 -11.46
N ASP A 37 -4.36 -1.79 -12.38
CA ASP A 37 -5.11 -1.56 -13.60
C ASP A 37 -4.21 -1.11 -14.75
N ASN A 38 -3.48 -2.10 -15.29
CA ASN A 38 -2.51 -1.87 -16.37
C ASN A 38 -3.10 -2.06 -17.77
N LYS A 39 -4.42 -2.25 -17.89
CA LYS A 39 -5.15 -2.30 -19.16
C LYS A 39 -6.57 -1.75 -19.02
N ALA A 40 -7.01 -1.00 -20.03
CA ALA A 40 -8.40 -0.55 -20.14
C ALA A 40 -9.42 -1.73 -20.04
N PRO A 41 -10.64 -1.49 -19.52
CA PRO A 41 -11.17 -0.21 -19.04
C PRO A 41 -10.58 0.17 -17.69
N TRP A 42 -10.16 1.44 -17.57
CA TRP A 42 -9.43 1.87 -16.40
C TRP A 42 -10.33 2.07 -15.18
N ILE A 43 -9.78 1.97 -13.97
CA ILE A 43 -10.50 2.17 -12.71
C ILE A 43 -11.16 3.54 -12.70
N TYR A 44 -12.32 3.61 -12.05
CA TYR A 44 -13.16 4.81 -11.99
C TYR A 44 -13.64 5.33 -13.36
N GLY A 45 -13.52 4.53 -14.43
CA GLY A 45 -13.88 4.97 -15.78
C GLY A 45 -12.94 6.04 -16.32
N SER A 46 -11.69 6.07 -15.85
CA SER A 46 -10.67 6.96 -16.38
C SER A 46 -10.47 6.74 -17.88
N GLU A 47 -10.13 7.81 -18.61
CA GLU A 47 -9.80 7.73 -20.03
C GLU A 47 -8.37 7.21 -20.26
N GLU A 48 -7.52 7.31 -19.24
CA GLU A 48 -6.10 6.94 -19.26
C GLU A 48 -5.70 6.12 -18.02
N GLU A 49 -4.52 5.50 -18.06
CA GLU A 49 -3.97 4.78 -16.88
C GLU A 49 -3.93 5.72 -15.67
N THR A 50 -4.36 5.22 -14.50
CA THR A 50 -4.48 6.08 -13.30
C THR A 50 -3.16 6.16 -12.54
N TYR A 51 -2.44 5.05 -12.48
CA TYR A 51 -1.19 4.94 -11.74
C TYR A 51 -0.02 4.67 -12.70
N GLY A 52 1.19 4.78 -12.17
CA GLY A 52 2.40 4.40 -12.90
C GLY A 52 2.74 2.94 -12.63
N GLU A 53 1.89 1.98 -13.03
CA GLU A 53 2.13 0.54 -12.84
C GLU A 53 3.49 0.10 -13.39
N VAL A 54 3.95 0.73 -14.47
CA VAL A 54 5.27 0.47 -15.09
C VAL A 54 6.44 0.79 -14.17
N VAL A 55 6.28 1.73 -13.23
CA VAL A 55 7.29 2.06 -12.23
C VAL A 55 6.98 1.45 -10.86
N SER A 56 6.01 0.54 -10.76
CA SER A 56 5.70 -0.19 -9.52
C SER A 56 6.56 -1.44 -9.37
N VAL A 57 6.66 -1.95 -8.14
CA VAL A 57 7.17 -3.31 -7.84
C VAL A 57 6.23 -4.44 -8.27
N GLY A 58 5.08 -4.13 -8.85
CA GLY A 58 4.14 -5.09 -9.40
C GLY A 58 2.86 -5.27 -8.56
N PRO A 59 1.89 -6.04 -9.08
CA PRO A 59 0.52 -6.13 -8.54
C PRO A 59 0.44 -6.74 -7.14
N ASP A 60 1.45 -7.52 -6.74
CA ASP A 60 1.49 -8.16 -5.42
C ASP A 60 2.26 -7.34 -4.37
N GLY A 61 2.85 -6.21 -4.78
CA GLY A 61 3.69 -5.38 -3.92
C GLY A 61 2.96 -4.85 -2.69
N ALA A 62 1.75 -4.31 -2.86
CA ALA A 62 0.95 -3.81 -1.74
C ALA A 62 0.55 -4.92 -0.77
N SER A 63 0.11 -6.08 -1.28
CA SER A 63 -0.25 -7.23 -0.47
C SER A 63 0.94 -7.74 0.35
N ALA A 64 2.14 -7.81 -0.25
CA ALA A 64 3.35 -8.24 0.44
C ALA A 64 3.76 -7.25 1.56
N VAL A 65 3.74 -5.95 1.27
CA VAL A 65 4.06 -4.89 2.25
C VAL A 65 3.02 -4.88 3.39
N HIS A 66 1.73 -4.98 3.06
CA HIS A 66 0.65 -5.01 4.04
C HIS A 66 0.78 -6.21 4.99
N GLY A 67 0.98 -7.41 4.44
CA GLY A 67 1.14 -8.64 5.24
C GLY A 67 2.38 -8.63 6.13
N ALA A 68 3.45 -7.94 5.74
CA ALA A 68 4.64 -7.77 6.56
C ALA A 68 4.47 -6.70 7.66
N LEU A 69 3.82 -5.57 7.35
CA LEU A 69 3.68 -4.44 8.27
C LEU A 69 2.57 -4.62 9.31
N LEU A 70 1.42 -5.16 8.92
CA LEU A 70 0.26 -5.24 9.80
C LEU A 70 0.55 -5.99 11.12
N PRO A 71 1.23 -7.15 11.13
CA PRO A 71 1.58 -7.83 12.38
C PRO A 71 2.53 -7.01 13.27
N LEU A 72 3.45 -6.23 12.67
CA LEU A 72 4.37 -5.37 13.41
C LEU A 72 3.64 -4.19 14.07
N LEU A 73 2.64 -3.63 13.39
CA LEU A 73 1.82 -2.55 13.91
C LEU A 73 0.86 -3.02 15.02
N GLN A 74 0.43 -4.28 14.96
CA GLN A 74 -0.49 -4.89 15.93
C GLN A 74 0.22 -5.60 17.09
N ALA A 75 1.54 -5.80 17.00
CA ALA A 75 2.29 -6.44 18.08
C ALA A 75 2.28 -5.56 19.34
N ASP A 76 1.84 -6.13 20.46
CA ASP A 76 1.95 -5.49 21.76
C ASP A 76 3.43 -5.41 22.18
N GLY A 77 3.93 -4.19 22.33
CA GLY A 77 5.28 -3.90 22.79
C GLY A 77 5.45 -2.42 23.08
N PRO A 78 6.43 -2.02 23.91
CA PRO A 78 6.72 -0.60 24.09
C PRO A 78 7.08 -0.03 22.72
N VAL A 79 6.37 1.02 22.32
CA VAL A 79 6.78 1.86 21.19
C VAL A 79 8.22 2.30 21.49
N PRO A 80 9.21 1.99 20.62
CA PRO A 80 10.59 2.39 20.83
C PRO A 80 10.74 3.90 21.05
#